data_AF-A0A818ZA20-F1
#
_entry.id   AF-A0A818ZA20-F1
#
_cell.length_a   1.000
_cell.length_b   1.000
_cell.length_c   1.000
_cell.angle_alpha   90.00
_cell.angle_beta   90.00
_cell.angle_gamma   90.00
#
_symmetry.space_group_name_H-M   'P 1'
#
loop_
_entity.id
_entity.type
_entity.pdbx_description
1 polymer ?
#
loop_
_entity_poly.entity_id
_entity_poly.type
_entity_poly.pdbx_seq_one_letter_code
_entity_poly.pdbx_strand_id
1 'polypeptide(L)'
;MPCIGGTFKNESGLGPCTVCLPGTRNRGIAYSEGTSCISCSRNNSKSYCSLAALVEFDLNTMSSHSQVTAYPESADTTNFDDILLENMFQTDSNFSCMIISPFFWTIIAGAFAFSVWIMMAVIKLGKWEQCNRYRTWIKTILIHTDLIREGQRWVGGLATIAIIILVSFACWFCASFLKRYPIEEVFEPVNFACDSTLINAKFSTGLDLLAIPKSTDAQRIINLLDNQIFNITVELINTGFTCESISVQENLIGTQYANLIPSCERSEWNAVTSITFALPYHYSTIQLNMTGPHWANAVRVCLRGQSQIILNTILHALDFCQLFSAPNQTLAHASKIPFTITKIINITKSMEKTRPITYSGLWLSSVHGALLFNEAFYTEFGNYLRYTFALTTIRITFDERSFYIKNIQEPIVRTRETVFQALLFTSLVIELFGFSFLLVKLLILPIIRRILAVCHKYPVETQISH
;
A
#
# COMPACT_ATOMS: atom_id res chain seq x y z
N MET A 1 -24.37 26.00 -46.23
CA MET A 1 -24.34 24.77 -45.40
C MET A 1 -24.06 25.18 -43.97
N PRO A 2 -24.77 24.63 -42.98
CA PRO A 2 -24.49 24.89 -41.57
C PRO A 2 -23.11 24.35 -41.18
N CYS A 3 -22.41 25.07 -40.32
CA CYS A 3 -21.10 24.67 -39.82
C CYS A 3 -21.20 23.51 -38.85
N ILE A 4 -20.24 22.59 -38.91
CA ILE A 4 -20.12 21.47 -37.97
C ILE A 4 -19.72 21.98 -36.57
N GLY A 5 -20.10 21.25 -35.52
CA GLY A 5 -19.73 21.58 -34.14
C GLY A 5 -18.24 21.84 -33.98
N GLY A 6 -17.88 22.83 -33.14
CA GLY A 6 -16.53 23.35 -32.93
C GLY A 6 -15.98 24.24 -34.06
N THR A 7 -16.78 24.50 -35.10
CA THR A 7 -16.54 25.55 -36.10
C THR A 7 -17.66 26.58 -36.10
N PHE A 8 -17.41 27.79 -36.61
CA PHE A 8 -18.35 28.89 -36.68
C PHE A 8 -18.23 29.61 -38.03
N LYS A 9 -19.24 30.41 -38.36
CA LYS A 9 -19.20 31.29 -39.54
C LYS A 9 -20.01 32.54 -39.28
N ASN A 10 -19.35 33.69 -39.43
CA ASN A 10 -19.92 35.00 -39.10
C ASN A 10 -20.67 35.67 -40.28
N GLU A 11 -20.41 35.23 -41.51
CA GLU A 11 -21.03 35.79 -42.71
C GLU A 11 -21.79 34.71 -43.51
N SER A 12 -22.99 35.04 -43.98
CA SER A 12 -23.75 34.17 -44.88
C SER A 12 -23.09 34.12 -46.26
N GLY A 13 -22.61 32.94 -46.67
CA GLY A 13 -21.90 32.79 -47.94
C GLY A 13 -21.47 31.34 -48.23
N LEU A 14 -20.75 31.12 -49.33
CA LEU A 14 -20.23 29.80 -49.73
C LEU A 14 -18.84 29.47 -49.14
N GLY A 15 -18.22 30.38 -48.38
CA GLY A 15 -16.89 30.18 -47.79
C GLY A 15 -16.80 29.06 -46.72
N PRO A 16 -15.58 28.61 -46.36
CA PRO A 16 -15.38 27.58 -45.33
C PRO A 16 -15.77 28.06 -43.92
N CYS A 17 -16.03 27.14 -43.00
CA CYS A 17 -16.25 27.44 -41.59
C CYS A 17 -14.90 27.59 -40.87
N THR A 18 -14.81 28.55 -39.95
CA THR A 18 -13.62 28.80 -39.14
C THR A 18 -13.67 27.99 -37.86
N VAL A 19 -12.56 27.42 -37.40
CA VAL A 19 -12.53 26.62 -36.16
C VAL A 19 -12.46 27.51 -34.92
N CYS A 20 -13.12 27.08 -33.85
CA CYS A 20 -13.05 27.75 -32.55
C CYS A 20 -11.66 27.62 -31.91
N LEU A 21 -11.11 28.75 -31.46
CA LEU A 21 -9.83 28.83 -30.77
C LEU A 21 -9.87 28.14 -29.40
N PRO A 22 -8.72 27.72 -28.82
CA PRO A 22 -8.67 27.16 -27.48
C PRO A 22 -9.31 28.09 -26.44
N GLY A 23 -9.99 27.53 -25.44
CA GLY A 23 -10.76 28.31 -24.46
C GLY A 23 -12.10 28.83 -24.97
N THR A 24 -12.50 28.48 -26.20
CA THR A 24 -13.83 28.75 -26.75
C THR A 24 -14.46 27.46 -27.28
N ARG A 25 -15.79 27.41 -27.33
CA ARG A 25 -16.57 26.25 -27.75
C ARG A 25 -17.71 26.64 -28.67
N ASN A 26 -18.10 25.73 -29.54
CA ASN A 26 -19.32 25.86 -30.33
C ASN A 26 -19.98 24.50 -30.50
N ARG A 27 -21.26 24.39 -30.13
CA ARG A 27 -21.99 23.11 -30.20
C ARG A 27 -22.38 22.72 -31.62
N GLY A 28 -22.51 23.69 -32.54
CA GLY A 28 -22.96 23.44 -33.91
C GLY A 28 -24.28 22.66 -33.98
N ILE A 29 -25.30 23.13 -33.26
CA ILE A 29 -26.64 22.49 -33.29
C ILE A 29 -27.20 22.65 -34.71
N ALA A 30 -27.70 21.56 -35.29
CA ALA A 30 -28.14 21.40 -36.68
C ALA A 30 -29.17 22.44 -37.22
N TYR A 31 -29.66 23.34 -36.37
CA TYR A 31 -30.70 24.33 -36.71
C TYR A 31 -30.32 25.79 -36.39
N SER A 32 -29.13 26.04 -35.84
CA SER A 32 -28.66 27.41 -35.61
C SER A 32 -27.25 27.55 -36.18
N GLU A 33 -27.08 28.44 -37.14
CA GLU A 33 -25.74 28.86 -37.57
C GLU A 33 -24.98 29.33 -36.32
N GLY A 34 -23.93 28.59 -35.95
CA GLY A 34 -23.01 29.04 -34.92
C GLY A 34 -22.28 30.26 -35.46
N THR A 35 -22.82 31.45 -35.19
CA THR A 35 -22.28 32.72 -35.69
C THR A 35 -21.00 33.12 -34.97
N SER A 36 -20.77 32.59 -33.76
CA SER A 36 -19.57 32.84 -32.96
C SER A 36 -19.25 31.68 -32.02
N CYS A 37 -17.99 31.62 -31.57
CA CYS A 37 -17.56 30.71 -30.51
C CYS A 37 -17.82 31.34 -29.14
N ILE A 38 -18.33 30.54 -28.21
CA ILE A 38 -18.64 30.94 -26.84
C ILE A 38 -17.43 30.67 -25.96
N SER A 39 -17.01 31.62 -25.13
CA SER A 39 -15.92 31.41 -24.16
C SER A 39 -16.28 30.31 -23.16
N CYS A 40 -15.32 29.43 -22.88
CA CYS A 40 -15.40 28.47 -21.78
C CYS A 40 -15.21 29.18 -20.43
N SER A 41 -15.74 28.57 -19.36
CA SER A 41 -15.66 29.15 -18.01
C SER A 41 -14.21 29.21 -17.54
N ARG A 42 -13.71 30.42 -17.22
CA ARG A 42 -12.35 30.62 -16.67
C ARG A 42 -12.21 30.22 -15.20
N ASN A 43 -13.30 29.89 -14.51
CA ASN A 43 -13.30 29.78 -13.06
C ASN A 43 -12.77 28.45 -12.52
N ASN A 44 -12.57 27.43 -13.36
CA ASN A 44 -12.00 26.15 -12.94
C ASN A 44 -10.72 25.86 -13.72
N SER A 45 -9.58 25.79 -13.03
CA SER A 45 -8.30 25.29 -13.58
C SER A 45 -8.34 23.82 -14.01
N LYS A 46 -9.51 23.17 -13.89
CA LYS A 46 -9.78 21.77 -14.20
C LYS A 46 -10.72 21.56 -15.38
N SER A 47 -11.16 22.63 -16.06
CA SER A 47 -11.98 22.49 -17.25
C SER A 47 -11.13 22.26 -18.51
N TYR A 48 -11.51 21.26 -19.30
CA TYR A 48 -10.92 20.92 -20.59
C TYR A 48 -11.72 21.57 -21.70
N CYS A 49 -11.15 22.62 -22.29
CA CYS A 49 -11.70 23.35 -23.42
C CYS A 49 -10.58 23.67 -24.43
N SER A 50 -10.25 22.66 -25.24
CA SER A 50 -9.20 22.72 -26.26
C SER A 50 -9.71 23.28 -27.59
N LEU A 51 -8.82 23.37 -28.58
CA LEU A 51 -9.15 23.80 -29.94
C LEU A 51 -10.38 23.04 -30.47
N ALA A 52 -11.30 23.75 -31.13
CA ALA A 52 -12.47 23.14 -31.75
C ALA A 52 -13.41 22.39 -30.77
N ALA A 53 -13.45 22.81 -29.50
CA ALA A 53 -14.31 22.17 -28.49
C ALA A 53 -15.81 22.30 -28.81
N LEU A 54 -16.56 21.21 -28.62
CA LEU A 54 -18.02 21.21 -28.73
C LEU A 54 -18.63 21.64 -27.39
N VAL A 55 -18.10 21.11 -26.30
CA VAL A 55 -18.48 21.42 -24.92
C VAL A 55 -17.25 21.54 -24.02
N GLU A 56 -17.45 22.17 -22.88
CA GLU A 56 -16.46 22.23 -21.80
C GLU A 56 -16.61 20.97 -20.94
N PHE A 57 -15.51 20.26 -20.67
CA PHE A 57 -15.50 19.05 -19.83
C PHE A 57 -14.75 19.29 -18.51
N ASP A 58 -15.13 18.59 -17.43
CA ASP A 58 -14.33 18.55 -16.20
C ASP A 58 -13.35 17.38 -16.23
N LEU A 59 -12.05 17.66 -16.15
CA LEU A 59 -10.99 16.65 -16.14
C LEU A 59 -11.11 15.67 -14.96
N ASN A 60 -11.74 16.04 -13.84
CA ASN A 60 -11.91 15.10 -12.72
C ASN A 60 -12.84 13.93 -13.07
N THR A 61 -13.77 14.12 -14.01
CA THR A 61 -14.68 13.05 -14.46
C THR A 61 -14.01 12.06 -15.41
N MET A 62 -12.84 12.42 -15.95
CA MET A 62 -12.11 11.67 -16.98
C MET A 62 -10.64 11.45 -16.61
N SER A 63 -10.33 11.38 -15.32
CA SER A 63 -8.96 11.20 -14.83
C SER A 63 -8.38 9.85 -15.25
N SER A 64 -7.06 9.84 -15.44
CA SER A 64 -6.30 8.60 -15.54
C SER A 64 -6.20 7.95 -14.16
N HIS A 65 -6.37 6.64 -14.08
CA HIS A 65 -6.18 5.87 -12.85
C HIS A 65 -5.62 4.48 -13.14
N SER A 66 -4.91 3.96 -12.14
CA SER A 66 -4.41 2.60 -12.11
C SER A 66 -4.70 2.00 -10.75
N GLN A 67 -5.17 0.76 -10.75
CA GLN A 67 -5.48 -0.02 -9.55
C GLN A 67 -4.24 -0.54 -8.80
N VAL A 68 -3.03 -0.43 -9.38
CA VAL A 68 -1.83 -1.06 -8.82
C VAL A 68 -1.29 -0.21 -7.68
N THR A 69 -1.23 -0.78 -6.49
CA THR A 69 -0.55 -0.20 -5.33
C THR A 69 0.90 -0.68 -5.28
N ALA A 70 1.78 0.17 -4.76
CA ALA A 70 3.16 -0.23 -4.53
C ALA A 70 3.20 -1.35 -3.48
N TYR A 71 3.97 -2.41 -3.77
CA TYR A 71 4.22 -3.45 -2.79
C TYR A 71 5.18 -2.89 -1.72
N PRO A 72 4.90 -3.05 -0.42
CA PRO A 72 5.69 -2.43 0.64
C PRO A 72 7.11 -3.00 0.69
N GLU A 73 8.04 -2.19 1.18
CA GLU A 73 9.38 -2.64 1.52
C GLU A 73 9.38 -3.42 2.84
N SER A 74 10.35 -4.32 3.00
CA SER A 74 10.56 -4.99 4.29
C SER A 74 11.04 -3.98 5.33
N ALA A 75 10.70 -4.20 6.60
CA ALA A 75 11.31 -3.46 7.70
C ALA A 75 12.85 -3.63 7.68
N ASP A 76 13.55 -2.62 8.19
CA ASP A 76 15.02 -2.57 8.24
C ASP A 76 15.61 -3.78 8.98
N THR A 77 14.91 -4.28 10.01
CA THR A 77 15.25 -5.50 10.73
C THR A 77 14.26 -6.61 10.38
N THR A 78 14.77 -7.73 9.86
CA THR A 78 13.98 -8.95 9.59
C THR A 78 14.38 -10.11 10.50
N ASN A 79 15.21 -9.84 11.50
CA ASN A 79 15.59 -10.80 12.53
C ASN A 79 14.70 -10.58 13.76
N PHE A 80 14.00 -11.63 14.19
CA PHE A 80 13.05 -11.51 15.28
C PHE A 80 13.68 -11.28 16.64
N ASP A 81 14.87 -11.82 16.87
CA ASP A 81 15.57 -11.60 18.13
C ASP A 81 15.94 -10.12 18.27
N ASP A 82 16.32 -9.48 17.15
CA ASP A 82 16.60 -8.04 17.12
C ASP A 82 15.30 -7.22 17.29
N ILE A 83 14.21 -7.61 16.62
CA ILE A 83 12.88 -6.98 16.80
C ILE A 83 12.41 -7.09 18.26
N LEU A 84 12.58 -8.26 18.89
CA LEU A 84 12.23 -8.45 20.30
C LEU A 84 13.08 -7.55 21.19
N LEU A 85 14.39 -7.50 20.94
CA LEU A 85 15.33 -6.71 21.72
C LEU A 85 15.06 -5.21 21.56
N GLU A 86 14.83 -4.74 20.34
CA GLU A 86 14.45 -3.37 20.03
C GLU A 86 13.14 -3.01 20.71
N ASN A 87 12.06 -3.77 20.52
CA ASN A 87 10.79 -3.49 21.20
C ASN A 87 10.87 -3.51 22.73
N MET A 88 11.79 -4.28 23.29
CA MET A 88 11.97 -4.33 24.73
C MET A 88 12.79 -3.18 25.28
N PHE A 89 13.84 -2.75 24.59
CA PHE A 89 14.75 -1.70 25.07
C PHE A 89 14.52 -0.32 24.44
N GLN A 90 13.62 -0.20 23.47
CA GLN A 90 13.32 1.07 22.81
C GLN A 90 12.63 2.02 23.78
N THR A 91 13.41 2.99 24.26
CA THR A 91 12.95 4.12 25.06
C THR A 91 13.06 5.37 24.20
N ASP A 92 12.17 5.52 23.24
CA ASP A 92 12.02 6.80 22.54
C ASP A 92 11.51 7.88 23.50
N SER A 93 11.80 9.15 23.19
CA SER A 93 11.46 10.31 24.04
C SER A 93 9.97 10.54 24.26
N ASN A 94 9.11 9.77 23.58
CA ASN A 94 7.66 9.84 23.74
C ASN A 94 7.22 9.05 24.99
N PHE A 95 6.50 9.71 25.89
CA PHE A 95 6.03 9.11 27.14
C PHE A 95 5.14 7.86 26.92
N SER A 96 4.32 7.86 25.86
CA SER A 96 3.51 6.69 25.47
C SER A 96 4.37 5.48 25.11
N CYS A 97 5.52 5.70 24.50
CA CYS A 97 6.47 4.67 24.11
C CYS A 97 7.12 3.98 25.32
N MET A 98 7.50 4.79 26.31
CA MET A 98 8.09 4.32 27.56
C MET A 98 7.12 3.45 28.39
N ILE A 99 5.82 3.74 28.36
CA ILE A 99 4.79 2.94 29.05
C ILE A 99 4.56 1.59 28.34
N ILE A 100 4.73 1.54 27.02
CA ILE A 100 4.54 0.32 26.22
C ILE A 100 5.73 -0.63 26.39
N SER A 101 6.94 -0.11 26.63
CA SER A 101 8.15 -0.92 26.82
C SER A 101 8.04 -1.88 28.01
N PRO A 102 8.19 -3.21 27.79
CA PRO A 102 8.24 -4.18 28.87
C PRO A 102 9.40 -3.94 29.85
N PHE A 103 10.54 -3.44 29.37
CA PHE A 103 11.69 -3.15 30.22
C PHE A 103 11.37 -2.11 31.30
N PHE A 104 10.60 -1.07 30.96
CA PHE A 104 10.15 -0.07 31.93
C PHE A 104 9.35 -0.70 33.08
N TRP A 105 8.39 -1.59 32.77
CA TRP A 105 7.63 -2.32 33.78
C TRP A 105 8.49 -3.28 34.61
N THR A 106 9.50 -3.89 34.00
CA THR A 106 10.44 -4.74 34.74
C THR A 106 11.30 -3.93 35.71
N ILE A 107 11.71 -2.71 35.34
CA ILE A 107 12.41 -1.80 36.24
C ILE A 107 11.49 -1.38 37.38
N ILE A 108 10.24 -1.01 37.11
CA ILE A 108 9.29 -0.64 38.17
C ILE A 108 9.06 -1.82 39.12
N ALA A 109 8.79 -3.02 38.59
CA ALA A 109 8.59 -4.22 39.39
C ALA A 109 9.85 -4.56 40.20
N GLY A 110 11.04 -4.44 39.60
CA GLY A 110 12.33 -4.63 40.25
C GLY A 110 12.61 -3.62 41.35
N ALA A 111 12.35 -2.33 41.09
CA ALA A 111 12.50 -1.25 42.06
C ALA A 111 11.52 -1.41 43.23
N PHE A 112 10.29 -1.84 42.96
CA PHE A 112 9.30 -2.19 43.98
C PHE A 112 9.75 -3.40 44.80
N ALA A 113 10.22 -4.47 44.16
CA ALA A 113 10.74 -5.64 44.87
C ALA A 113 11.96 -5.28 45.74
N PHE A 114 12.85 -4.43 45.22
CA PHE A 114 14.02 -3.94 45.94
C PHE A 114 13.67 -3.03 47.11
N SER A 115 12.68 -2.14 46.96
CA SER A 115 12.21 -1.27 48.04
C SER A 115 11.56 -2.06 49.16
N VAL A 116 10.72 -3.05 48.83
CA VAL A 116 10.16 -4.01 49.80
C VAL A 116 11.29 -4.76 50.50
N TRP A 117 12.31 -5.18 49.77
CA TRP A 117 13.45 -5.88 50.35
C TRP A 117 14.27 -5.02 51.32
N ILE A 118 14.56 -3.75 50.96
CA ILE A 118 15.24 -2.79 51.85
C ILE A 118 14.40 -2.55 53.09
N MET A 119 13.11 -2.26 52.93
CA MET A 119 12.19 -2.04 54.06
C MET A 119 12.22 -3.24 55.02
N MET A 120 12.17 -4.46 54.49
CA MET A 120 12.26 -5.69 55.27
C MET A 120 13.61 -5.87 55.98
N ALA A 121 14.70 -5.40 55.38
CA ALA A 121 16.04 -5.41 55.98
C ALA A 121 16.19 -4.37 57.09
N VAL A 122 15.70 -3.15 56.88
CA VAL A 122 15.72 -2.04 57.85
C VAL A 122 14.88 -2.39 59.07
N ILE A 123 13.65 -2.88 58.89
CA ILE A 123 12.79 -3.32 60.01
C ILE A 123 13.47 -4.46 60.80
N LYS A 124 14.22 -5.34 60.14
CA LYS A 124 14.97 -6.42 60.81
C LYS A 124 16.13 -5.87 61.67
N LEU A 125 16.80 -4.82 61.22
CA LEU A 125 17.94 -4.21 61.91
C LEU A 125 17.50 -3.29 63.05
N GLY A 126 16.41 -2.54 62.88
CA GLY A 126 15.95 -1.53 63.84
C GLY A 126 15.20 -2.03 65.07
N LYS A 127 14.87 -3.33 65.17
CA LYS A 127 14.11 -3.95 66.29
C LYS A 127 12.83 -3.16 66.69
N TRP A 128 12.13 -2.52 65.75
CA TRP A 128 10.90 -1.77 66.04
C TRP A 128 9.70 -2.69 66.23
N GLU A 129 9.07 -2.66 67.42
CA GLU A 129 7.95 -3.54 67.79
C GLU A 129 6.68 -3.31 66.95
N GLN A 130 6.30 -2.05 66.68
CA GLN A 130 5.10 -1.73 65.88
C GLN A 130 5.23 -2.15 64.41
N CYS A 131 6.42 -2.02 63.81
CA CYS A 131 6.68 -2.43 62.43
C CYS A 131 6.79 -3.95 62.25
N ASN A 132 6.97 -4.71 63.34
CA ASN A 132 7.09 -6.16 63.27
C ASN A 132 5.77 -6.84 62.89
N ARG A 133 4.61 -6.21 63.21
CA ARG A 133 3.27 -6.67 62.83
C ARG A 133 3.00 -6.51 61.32
N TYR A 134 3.42 -5.40 60.73
CA TYR A 134 3.35 -5.20 59.27
C TYR A 134 4.28 -6.17 58.52
N ARG A 135 5.47 -6.40 59.07
CA ARG A 135 6.45 -7.35 58.51
C ARG A 135 5.94 -8.79 58.47
N THR A 136 5.27 -9.26 59.52
CA THR A 136 4.68 -10.61 59.54
C THR A 136 3.53 -10.71 58.54
N TRP A 137 2.68 -9.69 58.44
CA TRP A 137 1.59 -9.66 57.46
C TRP A 137 2.10 -9.71 56.01
N ILE A 138 3.07 -8.87 55.64
CA ILE A 138 3.71 -8.87 54.31
C ILE A 138 4.38 -10.22 54.02
N LYS A 139 5.07 -10.81 55.01
CA LYS A 139 5.65 -12.16 54.85
C LYS A 139 4.60 -13.21 54.56
N THR A 140 3.48 -13.21 55.27
CA THR A 140 2.44 -14.22 55.08
C THR A 140 1.87 -14.18 53.67
N ILE A 141 1.60 -12.97 53.13
CA ILE A 141 1.12 -12.78 51.76
C ILE A 141 2.17 -13.24 50.74
N LEU A 142 3.43 -12.85 50.93
CA LEU A 142 4.52 -13.20 50.02
C LEU A 142 4.93 -14.68 50.08
N ILE A 143 4.67 -15.35 51.21
CA ILE A 143 4.86 -16.79 51.34
C ILE A 143 3.75 -17.53 50.58
N HIS A 144 2.51 -17.07 50.65
CA HIS A 144 1.39 -17.69 49.93
C HIS A 144 1.47 -17.53 48.41
N THR A 145 2.26 -16.57 47.93
CA THR A 145 2.45 -16.29 46.49
C THR A 145 3.74 -16.89 45.92
N ASP A 146 4.52 -17.63 46.72
CA ASP A 146 5.76 -18.29 46.30
C ASP A 146 5.48 -19.63 45.59
N LEU A 147 5.39 -19.60 44.25
CA LEU A 147 5.27 -20.81 43.42
C LEU A 147 6.60 -21.56 43.26
N ILE A 148 7.74 -20.90 43.46
CA ILE A 148 9.07 -21.43 43.08
C ILE A 148 9.58 -22.42 44.12
N ARG A 149 9.19 -22.25 45.40
CA ARG A 149 9.75 -23.04 46.51
C ARG A 149 8.72 -23.46 47.56
N GLU A 150 7.46 -23.60 47.14
CA GLU A 150 6.35 -24.07 47.98
C GLU A 150 6.21 -23.29 49.29
N GLY A 151 6.33 -21.96 49.24
CA GLY A 151 6.08 -21.09 50.42
C GLY A 151 7.19 -21.03 51.48
N GLN A 152 8.39 -21.57 51.23
CA GLN A 152 9.45 -21.54 52.24
C GLN A 152 10.08 -20.15 52.45
N ARG A 153 10.02 -19.24 51.47
CA ARG A 153 10.67 -17.92 51.57
C ARG A 153 9.85 -16.82 50.92
N TRP A 154 9.56 -15.75 51.67
CA TRP A 154 8.89 -14.53 51.16
C TRP A 154 9.56 -13.86 49.95
N VAL A 155 10.85 -14.12 49.72
CA VAL A 155 11.57 -13.63 48.54
C VAL A 155 11.12 -14.35 47.25
N GLY A 156 10.70 -15.62 47.36
CA GLY A 156 10.18 -16.39 46.23
C GLY A 156 8.85 -15.85 45.71
N GLY A 157 7.98 -15.32 46.58
CA GLY A 157 6.74 -14.66 46.16
C GLY A 157 6.97 -13.38 45.34
N LEU A 158 7.97 -12.56 45.70
CA LEU A 158 8.34 -11.38 44.91
C LEU A 158 8.86 -11.76 43.52
N ALA A 159 9.69 -12.80 43.43
CA ALA A 159 10.16 -13.32 42.16
C ALA A 159 9.01 -13.88 41.31
N THR A 160 8.06 -14.58 41.93
CA THR A 160 6.87 -15.14 41.25
C THR A 160 6.01 -14.03 40.62
N ILE A 161 5.78 -12.92 41.32
CA ILE A 161 5.02 -11.77 40.79
C ILE A 161 5.73 -11.16 39.57
N ALA A 162 7.05 -10.96 39.64
CA ALA A 162 7.83 -10.43 38.52
C ALA A 162 7.77 -11.36 37.29
N ILE A 163 7.84 -12.67 37.50
CA ILE A 163 7.70 -13.68 36.44
C ILE A 163 6.31 -13.61 35.79
N ILE A 164 5.24 -13.53 36.57
CA ILE A 164 3.86 -13.44 36.04
C ILE A 164 3.69 -12.21 35.15
N ILE A 165 4.21 -11.06 35.59
CA ILE A 165 4.16 -9.81 34.81
C ILE A 165 4.90 -9.99 33.48
N LEU A 166 6.14 -10.50 33.52
CA LEU A 166 6.95 -10.75 32.33
C LEU A 166 6.29 -11.70 31.32
N VAL A 167 5.76 -12.82 31.81
CA VAL A 167 5.07 -13.82 30.96
C VAL A 167 3.80 -13.23 30.36
N SER A 168 3.05 -12.43 31.12
CA SER A 168 1.83 -11.77 30.63
C SER A 168 2.14 -10.80 29.48
N PHE A 169 3.20 -9.99 29.62
CA PHE A 169 3.65 -9.10 28.55
C PHE A 169 4.15 -9.86 27.32
N ALA A 170 4.93 -10.92 27.50
CA ALA A 170 5.40 -11.74 26.40
C ALA A 170 4.24 -12.37 25.62
N CYS A 171 3.23 -12.90 26.31
CA CYS A 171 2.01 -13.44 25.69
C CYS A 171 1.24 -12.35 24.92
N TRP A 172 1.08 -11.16 25.50
CA TRP A 172 0.38 -10.04 24.86
C TRP A 172 1.11 -9.54 23.61
N PHE A 173 2.44 -9.42 23.68
CA PHE A 173 3.27 -9.06 22.53
C PHE A 173 3.16 -10.11 21.43
N CYS A 174 3.33 -11.40 21.75
CA CYS A 174 3.21 -12.49 20.77
C CYS A 174 1.85 -12.48 20.06
N ALA A 175 0.77 -12.37 20.83
CA ALA A 175 -0.58 -12.34 20.27
C ALA A 175 -0.80 -11.12 19.36
N SER A 176 -0.27 -9.96 19.74
CA SER A 176 -0.39 -8.72 18.96
C SER A 176 0.47 -8.75 17.69
N PHE A 177 1.70 -9.25 17.78
CA PHE A 177 2.61 -9.40 16.65
C PHE A 177 2.11 -10.42 15.61
N LEU A 178 1.55 -11.54 16.06
CA LEU A 178 0.98 -12.56 15.17
C LEU A 178 -0.28 -12.09 14.43
N LYS A 179 -1.04 -11.16 15.00
CA LYS A 179 -2.20 -10.54 14.32
C LYS A 179 -1.78 -9.56 13.21
N ARG A 180 -0.50 -9.21 13.11
CA ARG A 180 0.04 -8.32 12.08
C ARG A 180 0.54 -9.09 10.85
N TYR A 181 -0.21 -10.11 10.46
CA TYR A 181 0.02 -10.89 9.26
C TYR A 181 -1.28 -11.60 8.82
N PRO A 182 -1.62 -11.62 7.53
CA PRO A 182 -0.92 -11.01 6.39
C PRO A 182 -1.22 -9.50 6.27
N ILE A 183 -0.54 -8.78 5.37
CA ILE A 183 -0.60 -7.30 5.35
C ILE A 183 -1.96 -6.79 4.87
N GLU A 184 -2.62 -7.58 4.03
CA GLU A 184 -3.93 -7.32 3.47
C GLU A 184 -5.04 -7.29 4.54
N GLU A 185 -4.76 -7.80 5.75
CA GLU A 185 -5.70 -7.80 6.88
C GLU A 185 -5.35 -6.75 7.96
N VAL A 186 -4.29 -5.96 7.77
CA VAL A 186 -3.82 -4.95 8.74
C VAL A 186 -4.29 -3.55 8.32
N PHE A 187 -5.29 -3.01 9.04
CA PHE A 187 -5.90 -1.71 8.70
C PHE A 187 -5.54 -0.56 9.65
N GLU A 188 -4.93 -0.83 10.80
CA GLU A 188 -4.70 0.18 11.86
C GLU A 188 -3.21 0.27 12.24
N PRO A 189 -2.70 1.43 12.70
CA PRO A 189 -1.32 1.57 13.19
C PRO A 189 -1.04 0.70 14.42
N VAL A 190 0.24 0.45 14.70
CA VAL A 190 0.67 -0.41 15.82
C VAL A 190 0.53 0.33 17.16
N ASN A 191 -0.19 -0.27 18.12
CA ASN A 191 -0.38 0.28 19.48
C ASN A 191 0.42 -0.48 20.57
N PHE A 192 1.13 -1.55 20.21
CA PHE A 192 1.86 -2.42 21.14
C PHE A 192 3.38 -2.26 21.06
N ALA A 193 3.86 -1.45 20.11
CA ALA A 193 5.27 -1.16 19.86
C ALA A 193 5.43 0.34 19.60
N CYS A 194 6.64 0.85 19.80
CA CYS A 194 6.99 2.22 19.47
C CYS A 194 7.08 2.46 17.97
N ASP A 195 7.60 1.48 17.26
CA ASP A 195 7.63 1.49 15.82
C ASP A 195 6.22 1.16 15.26
N SER A 196 5.58 2.19 14.72
CA SER A 196 4.28 2.08 14.06
C SER A 196 4.31 1.27 12.76
N THR A 197 5.51 1.01 12.20
CA THR A 197 5.73 0.26 10.97
C THR A 197 6.02 -1.22 11.21
N LEU A 198 6.09 -1.65 12.48
CA LEU A 198 6.37 -3.04 12.83
C LEU A 198 5.27 -3.99 12.35
N ILE A 199 5.62 -4.88 11.44
CA ILE A 199 4.73 -5.87 10.84
C ILE A 199 5.44 -7.23 10.84
N ASN A 200 4.71 -8.33 11.09
CA ASN A 200 5.27 -9.68 11.00
C ASN A 200 5.35 -10.16 9.54
N ALA A 201 5.90 -9.34 8.64
CA ALA A 201 5.99 -9.65 7.22
C ALA A 201 7.34 -9.23 6.64
N LYS A 202 7.94 -10.14 5.87
CA LYS A 202 9.10 -9.93 5.03
C LYS A 202 8.65 -9.96 3.57
N PHE A 203 9.05 -8.94 2.84
CA PHE A 203 8.72 -8.75 1.43
C PHE A 203 9.95 -8.96 0.55
N SER A 204 9.76 -9.65 -0.57
CA SER A 204 10.77 -9.82 -1.60
C SER A 204 10.12 -9.64 -2.96
N THR A 205 10.69 -8.74 -3.77
CA THR A 205 10.23 -8.46 -5.12
C THR A 205 11.31 -8.86 -6.10
N GLY A 206 10.92 -9.55 -7.17
CA GLY A 206 11.82 -9.96 -8.24
C GLY A 206 11.13 -10.05 -9.59
N LEU A 207 11.93 -10.23 -10.64
CA LEU A 207 11.45 -10.49 -11.99
C LEU A 207 11.71 -11.97 -12.31
N ASP A 208 10.67 -12.67 -12.78
CA ASP A 208 10.77 -14.06 -13.23
C ASP A 208 10.29 -14.17 -14.68
N LEU A 209 10.96 -15.01 -15.47
CA LEU A 209 10.57 -15.29 -16.86
C LEU A 209 9.34 -16.21 -16.92
N LEU A 210 8.43 -15.93 -17.85
CA LEU A 210 7.24 -16.76 -18.11
C LEU A 210 7.59 -18.11 -18.75
N ALA A 211 8.68 -18.17 -19.52
CA ALA A 211 9.09 -19.37 -20.25
C ALA A 211 9.64 -20.51 -19.36
N ILE A 212 9.95 -20.22 -18.09
CA ILE A 212 10.52 -21.21 -17.17
C ILE A 212 9.38 -22.03 -16.55
N PRO A 213 9.43 -23.37 -16.58
CA PRO A 213 8.42 -24.23 -15.94
C PRO A 213 8.19 -23.85 -14.47
N LYS A 214 6.92 -23.77 -14.07
CA LYS A 214 6.53 -23.38 -12.71
C LYS A 214 5.92 -24.55 -11.95
N SER A 215 5.82 -24.38 -10.63
CA SER A 215 5.04 -25.32 -9.80
C SER A 215 3.57 -25.31 -10.23
N THR A 216 2.84 -26.39 -9.94
CA THR A 216 1.42 -26.54 -10.29
C THR A 216 0.56 -25.38 -9.78
N ASP A 217 0.83 -24.87 -8.58
CA ASP A 217 0.08 -23.77 -7.98
C ASP A 217 0.41 -22.42 -8.62
N ALA A 218 1.68 -22.18 -8.93
CA ALA A 218 2.10 -20.97 -9.66
C ALA A 218 1.58 -20.98 -11.11
N GLN A 219 1.53 -22.14 -11.76
CA GLN A 219 0.96 -22.27 -13.09
C GLN A 219 -0.55 -21.98 -13.09
N ARG A 220 -1.27 -22.32 -12.01
CA ARG A 220 -2.70 -22.04 -11.90
C ARG A 220 -3.01 -20.55 -11.95
N ILE A 221 -2.26 -19.71 -11.21
CA ILE A 221 -2.49 -18.25 -11.26
C ILE A 221 -2.10 -17.65 -12.61
N ILE A 222 -1.04 -18.16 -13.25
CA ILE A 222 -0.66 -17.73 -14.60
C ILE A 222 -1.78 -18.06 -15.60
N ASN A 223 -2.33 -19.27 -15.55
CA ASN A 223 -3.45 -19.67 -16.41
C ASN A 223 -4.71 -18.81 -16.15
N LEU A 224 -4.95 -18.37 -14.91
CA LEU A 224 -6.06 -17.46 -14.62
C LEU A 224 -5.84 -16.07 -15.20
N LEU A 225 -4.61 -15.55 -15.13
CA LEU A 225 -4.24 -14.30 -15.77
C LEU A 225 -4.39 -14.42 -17.30
N ASP A 226 -3.91 -15.50 -17.91
CA ASP A 226 -3.97 -15.76 -19.36
C ASP A 226 -5.41 -15.90 -19.88
N ASN A 227 -6.30 -16.47 -19.06
CA ASN A 227 -7.70 -16.64 -19.42
C ASN A 227 -8.58 -15.42 -19.10
N GLN A 228 -8.03 -14.37 -18.48
CA GLN A 228 -8.79 -13.18 -18.15
C GLN A 228 -9.14 -12.40 -19.42
N ILE A 229 -10.44 -12.31 -19.72
CA ILE A 229 -10.93 -11.53 -20.87
C ILE A 229 -10.84 -10.04 -20.54
N PHE A 230 -10.21 -9.28 -21.44
CA PHE A 230 -10.16 -7.82 -21.33
C PHE A 230 -11.24 -7.17 -22.18
N ASN A 231 -11.92 -6.19 -21.62
CA ASN A 231 -12.76 -5.25 -22.34
C ASN A 231 -12.03 -3.93 -22.48
N ILE A 232 -11.91 -3.44 -23.70
CA ILE A 232 -11.41 -2.10 -23.97
C ILE A 232 -12.58 -1.18 -24.16
N THR A 233 -12.49 -0.01 -23.56
CA THR A 233 -13.35 1.14 -23.87
C THR A 233 -12.47 2.28 -24.38
N VAL A 234 -12.71 2.71 -25.61
CA VAL A 234 -12.09 3.91 -26.20
C VAL A 234 -13.13 5.02 -26.24
N GLU A 235 -12.88 6.10 -25.52
CA GLU A 235 -13.73 7.28 -25.50
C GLU A 235 -13.05 8.40 -26.27
N LEU A 236 -13.70 8.84 -27.34
CA LEU A 236 -13.32 10.02 -28.09
C LEU A 236 -14.01 11.23 -27.46
N ILE A 237 -13.23 12.21 -27.00
CA ILE A 237 -13.73 13.36 -26.23
C ILE A 237 -13.72 14.60 -27.12
N ASN A 238 -14.79 15.41 -27.02
CA ASN A 238 -15.03 16.57 -27.87
C ASN A 238 -14.91 16.17 -29.34
N THR A 239 -15.74 15.22 -29.76
CA THR A 239 -15.70 14.65 -31.11
C THR A 239 -16.99 14.84 -31.91
N GLY A 240 -16.82 14.99 -33.22
CA GLY A 240 -17.91 14.91 -34.19
C GLY A 240 -18.26 13.49 -34.64
N PHE A 241 -17.35 12.52 -34.47
CA PHE A 241 -17.51 11.16 -35.00
C PHE A 241 -18.75 10.46 -34.41
N THR A 242 -19.59 9.89 -35.29
CA THR A 242 -20.76 9.08 -34.93
C THR A 242 -20.37 7.60 -34.86
N CYS A 243 -21.17 6.77 -34.21
CA CYS A 243 -20.91 5.32 -34.17
C CYS A 243 -20.87 4.68 -35.58
N GLU A 244 -21.67 5.20 -36.51
CA GLU A 244 -21.70 4.74 -37.90
C GLU A 244 -20.43 5.08 -38.68
N SER A 245 -19.71 6.13 -38.27
CA SER A 245 -18.50 6.58 -38.95
C SER A 245 -17.23 5.94 -38.39
N ILE A 246 -17.36 4.97 -37.48
CA ILE A 246 -16.23 4.33 -36.81
C ILE A 246 -16.29 2.82 -37.03
N SER A 247 -15.19 2.27 -37.52
CA SER A 247 -14.99 0.83 -37.64
C SER A 247 -13.77 0.40 -36.82
N VAL A 248 -13.86 -0.78 -36.23
CA VAL A 248 -12.79 -1.35 -35.39
C VAL A 248 -12.32 -2.64 -36.04
N GLN A 249 -11.02 -2.73 -36.25
CA GLN A 249 -10.38 -3.92 -36.80
C GLN A 249 -9.17 -4.32 -35.96
N GLU A 250 -8.93 -5.61 -35.87
CA GLU A 250 -7.67 -6.18 -35.40
C GLU A 250 -6.75 -6.42 -36.59
N ASN A 251 -5.52 -5.90 -36.51
CA ASN A 251 -4.47 -6.17 -37.49
C ASN A 251 -3.75 -7.46 -37.09
N LEU A 252 -3.94 -8.52 -37.88
CA LEU A 252 -3.30 -9.82 -37.68
C LEU A 252 -1.91 -9.86 -38.32
N ILE A 253 -1.11 -10.88 -37.98
CA ILE A 253 0.22 -11.08 -38.59
C ILE A 253 0.05 -11.29 -40.10
N GLY A 254 0.72 -10.46 -40.90
CA GLY A 254 0.55 -10.40 -42.36
C GLY A 254 -0.37 -9.25 -42.80
N THR A 255 -0.92 -9.31 -44.01
CA THR A 255 -1.86 -8.30 -44.54
C THR A 255 -3.32 -8.62 -44.20
N GLN A 256 -3.56 -9.48 -43.21
CA GLN A 256 -4.90 -9.93 -42.80
C GLN A 256 -5.43 -9.06 -41.66
N TYR A 257 -6.74 -8.85 -41.64
CA TYR A 257 -7.42 -8.14 -40.55
C TYR A 257 -8.74 -8.83 -40.22
N ALA A 258 -9.16 -8.72 -38.96
CA ALA A 258 -10.45 -9.19 -38.48
C ALA A 258 -11.29 -7.99 -38.02
N ASN A 259 -12.51 -7.88 -38.52
CA ASN A 259 -13.44 -6.85 -38.04
C ASN A 259 -13.96 -7.23 -36.67
N LEU A 260 -13.85 -6.31 -35.71
CA LEU A 260 -14.43 -6.47 -34.38
C LEU A 260 -15.84 -5.86 -34.38
N ILE A 261 -16.73 -6.40 -33.55
CA ILE A 261 -18.08 -5.87 -33.37
C ILE A 261 -18.09 -5.03 -32.09
N PRO A 262 -17.94 -3.70 -32.18
CA PRO A 262 -17.99 -2.84 -31.00
C PRO A 262 -19.44 -2.57 -30.57
N SER A 263 -19.64 -2.44 -29.25
CA SER A 263 -20.74 -1.66 -28.71
C SER A 263 -20.35 -0.19 -28.74
N CYS A 264 -21.14 0.66 -29.38
CA CYS A 264 -20.87 2.08 -29.46
C CYS A 264 -22.00 2.91 -28.87
N GLU A 265 -21.66 3.82 -27.97
CA GLU A 265 -22.58 4.70 -27.28
C GLU A 265 -22.13 6.15 -27.43
N ARG A 266 -23.09 7.07 -27.51
CA ARG A 266 -22.83 8.51 -27.58
C ARG A 266 -23.41 9.19 -26.36
N SER A 267 -22.59 9.97 -25.66
CA SER A 267 -22.98 10.62 -24.41
C SER A 267 -23.90 11.82 -24.62
N GLU A 268 -24.44 12.34 -23.52
CA GLU A 268 -25.18 13.61 -23.50
C GLU A 268 -24.41 14.72 -24.21
N TRP A 269 -25.14 15.53 -24.99
CA TRP A 269 -24.63 16.61 -25.83
C TRP A 269 -23.80 16.20 -27.05
N ASN A 270 -23.77 14.91 -27.39
CA ASN A 270 -23.10 14.38 -28.58
C ASN A 270 -21.58 14.64 -28.62
N ALA A 271 -20.95 14.95 -27.48
CA ALA A 271 -19.56 15.35 -27.43
C ALA A 271 -18.57 14.23 -27.06
N VAL A 272 -19.05 13.11 -26.53
CA VAL A 272 -18.23 11.89 -26.30
C VAL A 272 -18.82 10.72 -27.07
N THR A 273 -17.97 10.01 -27.79
CA THR A 273 -18.31 8.74 -28.43
C THR A 273 -17.49 7.64 -27.77
N SER A 274 -18.16 6.68 -27.14
CA SER A 274 -17.56 5.56 -26.41
C SER A 274 -17.70 4.28 -27.23
N ILE A 275 -16.60 3.56 -27.40
CA ILE A 275 -16.51 2.36 -28.23
C ILE A 275 -15.95 1.27 -27.34
N THR A 276 -16.75 0.25 -27.06
CA THR A 276 -16.38 -0.86 -26.19
C THR A 276 -16.37 -2.18 -26.94
N PHE A 277 -15.32 -2.96 -26.80
CA PHE A 277 -15.19 -4.29 -27.40
C PHE A 277 -14.28 -5.18 -26.55
N ALA A 278 -14.49 -6.50 -26.66
CA ALA A 278 -13.61 -7.48 -26.04
C ALA A 278 -12.30 -7.58 -26.84
N LEU A 279 -11.19 -7.65 -26.11
CA LEU A 279 -9.88 -7.90 -26.67
C LEU A 279 -9.75 -9.40 -26.98
N PRO A 280 -9.38 -9.79 -28.21
CA PRO A 280 -9.22 -11.20 -28.56
C PRO A 280 -7.97 -11.84 -27.93
N TYR A 281 -6.89 -11.07 -27.77
CA TYR A 281 -5.61 -11.55 -27.21
C TYR A 281 -4.89 -10.45 -26.44
N HIS A 282 -4.18 -10.82 -25.36
CA HIS A 282 -3.33 -9.91 -24.56
C HIS A 282 -2.19 -9.28 -25.38
N TYR A 283 -1.79 -9.90 -26.48
CA TYR A 283 -0.92 -9.33 -27.51
C TYR A 283 -1.73 -9.10 -28.79
N SER A 284 -2.07 -7.84 -29.08
CA SER A 284 -2.86 -7.50 -30.27
C SER A 284 -2.65 -6.06 -30.73
N THR A 285 -2.88 -5.81 -32.01
CA THR A 285 -2.88 -4.47 -32.58
C THR A 285 -4.27 -4.12 -33.08
N ILE A 286 -4.93 -3.21 -32.41
CA ILE A 286 -6.26 -2.73 -32.77
C ILE A 286 -6.13 -1.42 -33.54
N GLN A 287 -6.93 -1.27 -34.59
CA GLN A 287 -7.01 -0.05 -35.37
C GLN A 287 -8.47 0.41 -35.43
N LEU A 288 -8.71 1.64 -34.98
CA LEU A 288 -9.98 2.33 -35.13
C LEU A 288 -9.87 3.22 -36.36
N ASN A 289 -10.71 2.97 -37.37
CA ASN A 289 -10.83 3.76 -38.57
C ASN A 289 -12.06 4.65 -38.47
N MET A 290 -11.87 5.96 -38.48
CA MET A 290 -12.91 6.95 -38.32
C MET A 290 -13.02 7.77 -39.61
N THR A 291 -14.18 7.73 -40.28
CA THR A 291 -14.38 8.40 -41.56
C THR A 291 -15.16 9.70 -41.41
N GLY A 292 -14.88 10.66 -42.30
CA GLY A 292 -15.59 11.92 -42.38
C GLY A 292 -14.81 13.12 -41.82
N PRO A 293 -15.28 14.35 -42.10
CA PRO A 293 -14.59 15.59 -41.77
C PRO A 293 -14.80 15.99 -40.30
N HIS A 294 -14.42 15.11 -39.38
CA HIS A 294 -14.55 15.30 -37.94
C HIS A 294 -13.18 15.16 -37.26
N TRP A 295 -13.11 15.59 -36.01
CA TRP A 295 -11.92 15.45 -35.18
C TRP A 295 -12.31 14.92 -33.80
N ALA A 296 -11.30 14.53 -33.03
CA ALA A 296 -11.39 14.29 -31.60
C ALA A 296 -10.30 15.11 -30.90
N ASN A 297 -10.61 15.69 -29.74
CA ASN A 297 -9.65 16.52 -29.02
C ASN A 297 -8.77 15.70 -28.08
N ALA A 298 -9.38 14.71 -27.44
CA ALA A 298 -8.71 13.79 -26.55
C ALA A 298 -9.29 12.39 -26.73
N VAL A 299 -8.52 11.40 -26.30
CA VAL A 299 -8.91 10.00 -26.31
C VAL A 299 -8.64 9.43 -24.94
N ARG A 300 -9.64 8.84 -24.28
CA ARG A 300 -9.44 8.04 -23.07
C ARG A 300 -9.52 6.57 -23.44
N VAL A 301 -8.51 5.80 -23.05
CA VAL A 301 -8.50 4.36 -23.26
C VAL A 301 -8.57 3.70 -21.89
N CYS A 302 -9.60 2.91 -21.67
CA CYS A 302 -9.79 2.10 -20.48
C CYS A 302 -9.67 0.62 -20.81
N LEU A 303 -8.96 -0.11 -19.95
CA LEU A 303 -8.78 -1.55 -20.01
C LEU A 303 -9.39 -2.15 -18.75
N ARG A 304 -10.36 -3.06 -18.92
CA ARG A 304 -11.10 -3.66 -17.81
C ARG A 304 -11.12 -5.18 -17.89
N GLY A 305 -11.09 -5.86 -16.75
CA GLY A 305 -11.14 -7.32 -16.64
C GLY A 305 -11.80 -7.74 -15.33
N GLN A 306 -12.52 -8.85 -15.35
CA GLN A 306 -13.27 -9.33 -14.18
C GLN A 306 -12.34 -9.99 -13.15
N SER A 307 -12.66 -9.86 -11.87
CA SER A 307 -12.01 -10.62 -10.81
C SER A 307 -12.54 -12.06 -10.77
N GLN A 308 -11.72 -12.97 -10.28
CA GLN A 308 -12.10 -14.37 -10.10
C GLN A 308 -11.38 -14.96 -8.89
N ILE A 309 -12.08 -15.76 -8.08
CA ILE A 309 -11.48 -16.44 -6.93
C ILE A 309 -11.69 -17.95 -7.12
N ILE A 310 -10.59 -18.71 -7.08
CA ILE A 310 -10.60 -20.17 -7.15
C ILE A 310 -9.68 -20.73 -6.07
N LEU A 311 -10.25 -21.44 -5.09
CA LEU A 311 -9.50 -22.02 -3.96
C LEU A 311 -8.65 -20.94 -3.26
N ASN A 312 -7.32 -21.10 -3.24
CA ASN A 312 -6.35 -20.17 -2.64
C ASN A 312 -5.71 -19.23 -3.67
N THR A 313 -6.35 -19.09 -4.83
CA THR A 313 -5.86 -18.28 -5.94
C THR A 313 -6.85 -17.17 -6.25
N ILE A 314 -6.39 -15.92 -6.17
CA ILE A 314 -7.20 -14.72 -6.32
C ILE A 314 -6.72 -13.95 -7.55
N LEU A 315 -7.56 -13.86 -8.58
CA LEU A 315 -7.37 -12.97 -9.71
C LEU A 315 -8.10 -11.65 -9.40
N HIS A 316 -7.35 -10.57 -9.28
CA HIS A 316 -7.94 -9.25 -9.09
C HIS A 316 -8.54 -8.72 -10.41
N ALA A 317 -9.54 -7.86 -10.28
CA ALA A 317 -10.09 -7.14 -11.41
C ALA A 317 -9.00 -6.30 -12.07
N LEU A 318 -9.13 -6.05 -13.36
CA LEU A 318 -8.37 -5.04 -14.09
C LEU A 318 -9.28 -3.83 -14.30
N ASP A 319 -8.80 -2.65 -13.92
CA ASP A 319 -9.41 -1.35 -14.14
C ASP A 319 -8.29 -0.32 -14.23
N PHE A 320 -7.97 0.03 -15.46
CA PHE A 320 -6.96 0.99 -15.81
C PHE A 320 -7.55 1.94 -16.84
N CYS A 321 -7.40 3.25 -16.65
CA CYS A 321 -7.79 4.24 -17.64
C CYS A 321 -6.67 5.26 -17.83
N GLN A 322 -6.39 5.62 -19.09
CA GLN A 322 -5.45 6.67 -19.43
C GLN A 322 -6.07 7.66 -20.40
N LEU A 323 -6.05 8.94 -20.02
CA LEU A 323 -6.41 10.06 -20.89
C LEU A 323 -5.21 10.51 -21.71
N PHE A 324 -5.42 10.64 -23.02
CA PHE A 324 -4.49 11.17 -24.00
C PHE A 324 -5.05 12.46 -24.56
N SER A 325 -4.36 13.58 -24.32
CA SER A 325 -4.74 14.87 -24.90
C SER A 325 -3.49 15.66 -25.29
N ALA A 326 -3.63 16.51 -26.30
CA ALA A 326 -2.62 17.49 -26.68
C ALA A 326 -3.16 18.90 -26.38
N PRO A 327 -2.37 19.77 -25.73
CA PRO A 327 -2.78 21.16 -25.55
C PRO A 327 -2.84 21.86 -26.90
N ASN A 328 -3.91 22.62 -27.14
CA ASN A 328 -4.11 23.46 -28.34
C ASN A 328 -4.07 22.71 -29.69
N GLN A 329 -4.26 21.40 -29.69
CA GLN A 329 -4.31 20.59 -30.90
C GLN A 329 -5.41 19.53 -30.77
N THR A 330 -6.00 19.15 -31.89
CA THR A 330 -6.84 17.94 -31.99
C THR A 330 -5.95 16.71 -32.13
N LEU A 331 -6.49 15.49 -32.10
CA LEU A 331 -5.77 14.24 -32.29
C LEU A 331 -5.24 14.07 -33.73
N ALA A 332 -4.12 13.36 -33.94
CA ALA A 332 -3.51 13.24 -35.28
C ALA A 332 -4.31 12.29 -36.16
N HIS A 333 -4.23 12.53 -37.48
CA HIS A 333 -4.80 11.64 -38.51
C HIS A 333 -4.36 10.18 -38.32
N ALA A 334 -3.13 9.95 -37.87
CA ALA A 334 -2.65 8.62 -37.53
C ALA A 334 -1.98 8.69 -36.16
N SER A 335 -2.70 8.25 -35.13
CA SER A 335 -2.20 8.23 -33.75
C SER A 335 -1.83 6.81 -33.35
N LYS A 336 -0.73 6.66 -32.60
CA LYS A 336 -0.27 5.37 -32.08
C LYS A 336 -0.21 5.41 -30.57
N ILE A 337 -0.93 4.50 -29.90
CA ILE A 337 -0.99 4.38 -28.45
C ILE A 337 -0.48 2.98 -28.05
N PRO A 338 0.79 2.85 -27.65
CA PRO A 338 1.35 1.57 -27.24
C PRO A 338 1.14 1.33 -25.73
N PHE A 339 0.44 0.23 -25.44
CA PHE A 339 0.28 -0.34 -24.12
C PHE A 339 1.26 -1.47 -23.90
N THR A 340 1.87 -1.48 -22.73
CA THR A 340 2.64 -2.60 -22.22
C THR A 340 1.92 -3.14 -20.99
N ILE A 341 1.53 -4.40 -21.06
CA ILE A 341 0.91 -5.11 -19.94
C ILE A 341 1.92 -6.09 -19.32
N THR A 342 1.96 -6.13 -18.00
CA THR A 342 2.87 -6.98 -17.23
C THR A 342 2.09 -7.69 -16.15
N LYS A 343 2.27 -9.01 -16.03
CA LYS A 343 1.68 -9.79 -14.94
C LYS A 343 2.38 -9.46 -13.63
N ILE A 344 1.61 -9.30 -12.57
CA ILE A 344 2.09 -9.22 -11.20
C ILE A 344 1.49 -10.40 -10.45
N ILE A 345 2.34 -11.19 -9.81
CA ILE A 345 1.95 -12.35 -9.01
C ILE A 345 2.47 -12.13 -7.59
N ASN A 346 1.56 -12.01 -6.64
CA ASN A 346 1.88 -11.97 -5.23
C ASN A 346 1.71 -13.36 -4.61
N ILE A 347 2.65 -13.75 -3.77
CA ILE A 347 2.71 -15.05 -3.12
C ILE A 347 2.76 -14.81 -1.61
N THR A 348 1.70 -15.20 -0.90
CA THR A 348 1.58 -15.00 0.54
C THR A 348 1.74 -16.36 1.24
N LYS A 349 2.86 -16.56 1.94
CA LYS A 349 3.15 -17.81 2.65
C LYS A 349 2.44 -17.86 4.00
N SER A 350 1.71 -18.93 4.30
CA SER A 350 1.02 -19.02 5.59
C SER A 350 1.96 -19.00 6.81
N MET A 351 1.47 -18.46 7.93
CA MET A 351 2.13 -18.54 9.26
C MET A 351 2.33 -19.98 9.74
N GLU A 352 1.46 -20.90 9.32
CA GLU A 352 1.56 -22.32 9.61
C GLU A 352 2.11 -23.09 8.42
N LYS A 353 3.12 -23.96 8.64
CA LYS A 353 3.69 -24.80 7.56
C LYS A 353 2.68 -25.72 6.88
N THR A 354 1.59 -26.06 7.56
CA THR A 354 0.56 -26.99 7.09
C THR A 354 -0.52 -26.32 6.25
N ARG A 355 -0.61 -25.00 6.29
CA ARG A 355 -1.61 -24.25 5.51
C ARG A 355 -1.07 -23.95 4.11
N PRO A 356 -1.94 -23.94 3.10
CA PRO A 356 -1.53 -23.69 1.73
C PRO A 356 -1.06 -22.25 1.54
N ILE A 357 -0.22 -22.05 0.51
CA ILE A 357 0.22 -20.74 0.05
C ILE A 357 -0.91 -20.08 -0.72
N THR A 358 -1.15 -18.80 -0.46
CA THR A 358 -2.12 -18.00 -1.21
C THR A 358 -1.41 -17.32 -2.37
N TYR A 359 -1.99 -17.41 -3.56
CA TYR A 359 -1.52 -16.73 -4.76
C TYR A 359 -2.51 -15.65 -5.14
N SER A 360 -2.04 -14.43 -5.39
CA SER A 360 -2.86 -13.41 -6.04
C SER A 360 -2.19 -12.90 -7.31
N GLY A 361 -2.98 -12.60 -8.32
CA GLY A 361 -2.51 -12.13 -9.62
C GLY A 361 -3.29 -10.91 -10.07
N LEU A 362 -2.58 -9.98 -10.70
CA LEU A 362 -3.16 -8.79 -11.31
C LEU A 362 -2.32 -8.34 -12.49
N TRP A 363 -2.89 -7.50 -13.34
CA TRP A 363 -2.20 -6.91 -14.47
C TRP A 363 -1.80 -5.47 -14.17
N LEU A 364 -0.55 -5.14 -14.50
CA LEU A 364 -0.04 -3.78 -14.55
C LEU A 364 -0.02 -3.32 -16.02
N SER A 365 -0.73 -2.22 -16.29
CA SER A 365 -0.71 -1.57 -17.60
C SER A 365 0.12 -0.29 -17.54
N SER A 366 0.92 -0.06 -18.56
CA SER A 366 1.76 1.13 -18.70
C SER A 366 1.80 1.59 -20.15
N VAL A 367 2.03 2.89 -20.37
CA VAL A 367 2.03 3.49 -21.71
C VAL A 367 3.35 4.22 -21.94
N HIS A 368 3.98 3.96 -23.08
CA HIS A 368 5.32 4.50 -23.38
C HIS A 368 5.37 5.09 -24.80
N GLY A 369 5.58 6.40 -24.92
CA GLY A 369 5.81 7.02 -26.24
C GLY A 369 4.57 7.08 -27.14
N ALA A 370 3.41 7.40 -26.58
CA ALA A 370 2.21 7.66 -27.37
C ALA A 370 2.44 8.82 -28.34
N LEU A 371 2.25 8.56 -29.64
CA LEU A 371 2.39 9.54 -30.70
C LEU A 371 0.99 10.02 -31.10
N LEU A 372 0.65 11.23 -30.67
CA LEU A 372 -0.63 11.88 -30.91
C LEU A 372 -0.53 13.04 -31.92
N PHE A 373 0.65 13.21 -32.53
CA PHE A 373 1.03 14.31 -33.39
C PHE A 373 1.91 13.79 -34.54
N ASN A 374 1.62 14.24 -35.77
CA ASN A 374 2.46 14.06 -36.94
C ASN A 374 2.95 15.43 -37.43
N GLU A 375 4.06 15.45 -38.17
CA GLU A 375 4.66 16.66 -38.74
C GLU A 375 3.66 17.49 -39.55
N ALA A 376 3.82 18.81 -39.45
CA ALA A 376 2.82 19.82 -39.76
C ALA A 376 2.43 19.89 -41.25
N PHE A 377 1.13 19.85 -41.52
CA PHE A 377 0.57 20.33 -42.78
C PHE A 377 -0.51 21.39 -42.50
N TYR A 378 -0.16 22.64 -42.83
CA TYR A 378 -0.97 23.87 -42.86
C TYR A 378 -1.16 24.68 -41.57
N THR A 379 -0.88 25.99 -41.67
CA THR A 379 -0.98 27.01 -40.61
C THR A 379 -1.98 28.09 -41.01
N GLU A 380 -3.04 28.28 -40.24
CA GLU A 380 -3.80 29.55 -40.20
C GLU A 380 -3.74 30.12 -38.77
N PHE A 381 -3.29 31.36 -38.63
CA PHE A 381 -3.20 32.09 -37.35
C PHE A 381 -2.44 31.38 -36.22
N GLY A 382 -1.47 30.52 -36.54
CA GLY A 382 -0.64 29.82 -35.56
C GLY A 382 -1.32 28.66 -34.82
N ASN A 383 -2.52 28.25 -35.23
CA ASN A 383 -3.27 27.13 -34.65
C ASN A 383 -3.51 26.01 -35.68
N TYR A 384 -3.47 24.74 -35.24
CA TYR A 384 -3.39 23.56 -36.11
C TYR A 384 -4.78 22.99 -36.45
N LEU A 385 -5.20 23.04 -37.71
CA LEU A 385 -6.55 22.63 -38.17
C LEU A 385 -6.52 21.25 -38.86
N ARG A 386 -7.13 20.22 -38.25
CA ARG A 386 -7.09 18.82 -38.75
C ARG A 386 -8.41 18.31 -39.41
N TYR A 387 -9.31 19.20 -39.85
CA TYR A 387 -10.70 18.84 -40.21
C TYR A 387 -10.95 18.39 -41.68
N THR A 388 -9.92 18.36 -42.53
CA THR A 388 -10.08 18.12 -43.99
C THR A 388 -9.79 16.68 -44.43
N PHE A 389 -9.32 15.81 -43.55
CA PHE A 389 -9.02 14.43 -43.91
C PHE A 389 -10.27 13.55 -43.89
N ALA A 390 -10.40 12.69 -44.91
CA ALA A 390 -11.54 11.79 -45.04
C ALA A 390 -11.49 10.59 -44.08
N LEU A 391 -10.32 10.29 -43.52
CA LEU A 391 -10.06 9.17 -42.61
C LEU A 391 -9.25 9.68 -41.42
N THR A 392 -9.40 9.10 -40.24
CA THR A 392 -8.53 9.28 -39.08
C THR A 392 -8.37 7.91 -38.44
N THR A 393 -7.16 7.56 -38.04
CA THR A 393 -6.81 6.24 -37.55
C THR A 393 -6.18 6.34 -36.16
N ILE A 394 -6.68 5.54 -35.23
CA ILE A 394 -6.06 5.32 -33.92
C ILE A 394 -5.61 3.88 -33.88
N ARG A 395 -4.29 3.67 -33.78
CA ARG A 395 -3.70 2.36 -33.60
C ARG A 395 -3.31 2.15 -32.14
N ILE A 396 -3.94 1.18 -31.50
CA ILE A 396 -3.66 0.79 -30.12
C ILE A 396 -2.94 -0.56 -30.18
N THR A 397 -1.72 -0.62 -29.65
CA THR A 397 -0.93 -1.86 -29.64
C THR A 397 -0.75 -2.34 -28.22
N PHE A 398 -1.13 -3.58 -27.93
CA PHE A 398 -0.90 -4.24 -26.66
C PHE A 398 0.27 -5.20 -26.78
N ASP A 399 1.27 -5.01 -25.93
CA ASP A 399 2.43 -5.88 -25.83
C ASP A 399 2.54 -6.45 -24.42
N GLU A 400 2.50 -7.77 -24.32
CA GLU A 400 2.71 -8.48 -23.07
C GLU A 400 4.20 -8.70 -22.83
N ARG A 401 4.68 -8.35 -21.64
CA ARG A 401 6.07 -8.65 -21.26
C ARG A 401 6.28 -10.15 -21.08
N SER A 402 7.42 -10.64 -21.56
CA SER A 402 7.89 -12.02 -21.40
C SER A 402 8.28 -12.40 -19.96
N PHE A 403 8.19 -11.45 -19.03
CA PHE A 403 8.47 -11.62 -17.61
C PHE A 403 7.27 -11.15 -16.79
N TYR A 404 7.18 -11.63 -15.56
CA TYR A 404 6.22 -11.15 -14.57
C TYR A 404 6.95 -10.66 -13.32
N ILE A 405 6.32 -9.74 -12.62
CA ILE A 405 6.77 -9.28 -11.31
C ILE A 405 6.29 -10.28 -10.28
N LYS A 406 7.22 -10.82 -9.51
CA LYS A 406 6.95 -11.76 -8.44
C LYS A 406 7.18 -11.06 -7.11
N ASN A 407 6.10 -10.91 -6.36
CA ASN A 407 6.14 -10.41 -5.00
C ASN A 407 5.93 -11.58 -4.05
N ILE A 408 6.76 -11.70 -3.03
CA ILE A 408 6.66 -12.74 -2.03
C ILE A 408 6.52 -12.05 -0.67
N GLN A 409 5.48 -12.42 0.06
CA GLN A 409 5.30 -12.09 1.45
C GLN A 409 5.45 -13.35 2.29
N GLU A 410 6.39 -13.29 3.23
CA GLU A 410 6.67 -14.36 4.19
C GLU A 410 6.52 -13.82 5.61
N PRO A 411 6.01 -14.59 6.57
CA PRO A 411 6.07 -14.17 7.95
C PRO A 411 7.53 -14.06 8.39
N ILE A 412 7.89 -13.02 9.14
CA ILE A 412 9.24 -12.91 9.73
C ILE A 412 9.46 -14.10 10.67
N VAL A 413 8.44 -14.42 11.47
CA VAL A 413 8.43 -15.57 12.38
C VAL A 413 7.11 -16.29 12.35
N ARG A 414 7.18 -17.62 12.42
CA ARG A 414 6.00 -18.48 12.56
C ARG A 414 5.51 -18.54 14.00
N THR A 415 4.21 -18.81 14.18
CA THR A 415 3.54 -18.92 15.49
C THR A 415 4.34 -19.69 16.55
N ARG A 416 4.92 -20.85 16.18
CA ARG A 416 5.69 -21.69 17.12
C ARG A 416 7.03 -21.08 17.50
N GLU A 417 7.71 -20.46 16.54
CA GLU A 417 9.01 -19.81 16.74
C GLU A 417 8.82 -18.57 17.62
N THR A 418 7.76 -17.77 17.40
CA THR A 418 7.41 -16.59 18.21
C THR A 418 7.24 -16.97 19.68
N VAL A 419 6.44 -18.00 19.96
CA VAL A 419 6.20 -18.48 21.34
C VAL A 419 7.50 -19.01 21.97
N PHE A 420 8.29 -19.77 21.21
CA PHE A 420 9.54 -20.35 21.72
C PHE A 420 10.59 -19.27 22.03
N GLN A 421 10.83 -18.33 21.12
CA GLN A 421 11.77 -17.23 21.32
C GLN A 421 11.33 -16.30 22.43
N ALA A 422 10.02 -16.00 22.56
CA ALA A 422 9.51 -15.22 23.68
C ALA A 422 9.68 -15.94 25.03
N LEU A 423 9.50 -17.27 25.09
CA LEU A 423 9.77 -18.07 26.29
C LEU A 423 11.26 -18.12 26.64
N LEU A 424 12.14 -18.31 25.64
CA LEU A 424 13.59 -18.27 25.86
C LEU A 424 14.03 -16.90 26.38
N PHE A 425 13.53 -15.84 25.75
CA PHE A 425 13.85 -14.47 26.15
C PHE A 425 13.38 -14.18 27.58
N THR A 426 12.13 -14.50 27.92
CA THR A 426 11.62 -14.34 29.29
C THR A 426 12.42 -15.15 30.31
N SER A 427 12.83 -16.37 29.97
CA SER A 427 13.73 -17.18 30.80
C SER A 427 15.07 -16.48 31.06
N LEU A 428 15.70 -15.92 30.02
CA LEU A 428 16.96 -15.20 30.13
C LEU A 428 16.83 -13.97 31.05
N VAL A 429 15.74 -13.21 30.92
CA VAL A 429 15.47 -12.07 31.81
C VAL A 429 15.33 -12.52 33.26
N ILE A 430 14.60 -13.62 33.50
CA ILE A 430 14.42 -14.18 34.85
C ILE A 430 15.76 -14.65 35.43
N GLU A 431 16.60 -15.31 34.63
CA GLU A 431 17.95 -15.72 35.03
C GLU A 431 18.82 -14.53 35.38
N LEU A 432 18.76 -13.45 34.60
CA LEU A 432 19.51 -12.22 34.85
C LEU A 432 19.08 -11.56 36.18
N PHE A 433 17.77 -11.50 36.46
CA PHE A 433 17.27 -11.08 37.77
C PHE A 433 17.73 -12.00 38.92
N GLY A 434 17.70 -13.31 38.70
CA GLY A 434 18.20 -14.30 39.66
C GLY A 434 19.69 -14.11 39.97
N PHE A 435 20.49 -13.86 38.94
CA PHE A 435 21.92 -13.57 39.06
C PHE A 435 22.17 -12.24 39.79
N SER A 436 21.47 -11.16 39.43
CA SER A 436 21.56 -9.88 40.13
C SER A 436 21.21 -10.03 41.62
N PHE A 437 20.15 -10.79 41.94
CA PHE A 437 19.77 -11.06 43.33
C PHE A 437 20.85 -11.83 44.10
N LEU A 438 21.44 -12.86 43.49
CA LEU A 438 22.55 -13.62 44.07
C LEU A 438 23.76 -12.71 44.33
N LEU A 439 24.10 -11.85 43.37
CA LEU A 439 25.21 -10.89 43.49
C LEU A 439 24.98 -9.91 44.64
N VAL A 440 23.78 -9.34 44.76
CA VAL A 440 23.42 -8.46 45.89
C VAL A 440 23.55 -9.19 47.22
N LYS A 441 23.06 -10.43 47.31
CA LYS A 441 23.04 -11.18 48.57
C LYS A 441 24.42 -11.69 49.00
N LEU A 442 25.22 -12.18 48.06
CA LEU A 442 26.51 -12.82 48.33
C LEU A 442 27.67 -11.83 48.37
N LEU A 443 27.56 -10.69 47.69
CA LEU A 443 28.68 -9.77 47.52
C LEU A 443 28.39 -8.44 48.23
N ILE A 444 27.28 -7.78 47.91
CA ILE A 444 26.96 -6.44 48.44
C ILE A 444 26.60 -6.49 49.92
N LEU A 445 25.70 -7.39 50.32
CA LEU A 445 25.23 -7.54 51.70
C LEU A 445 26.36 -7.82 52.72
N PRO A 446 27.30 -8.74 52.48
CA PRO A 446 28.43 -8.93 53.40
C PRO A 446 29.39 -7.75 53.42
N ILE A 447 29.60 -7.04 52.29
CA ILE A 447 30.41 -5.82 52.27
C ILE A 447 29.77 -4.73 53.15
N ILE A 448 28.47 -4.49 52.99
CA ILE A 448 27.72 -3.53 53.82
C ILE A 448 27.81 -3.90 55.30
N ARG A 449 27.66 -5.19 55.64
CA ARG A 449 27.82 -5.65 57.03
C ARG A 449 29.24 -5.43 57.55
N ARG A 450 30.27 -5.62 56.72
CA ARG A 450 31.66 -5.36 57.08
C ARG A 450 31.89 -3.87 57.34
N ILE A 451 31.39 -3.00 56.46
CA ILE A 451 31.50 -1.55 56.59
C ILE A 451 30.79 -1.08 57.86
N LEU A 452 29.54 -1.51 58.09
CA LEU A 452 28.79 -1.19 59.31
C LEU A 452 29.50 -1.69 60.58
N ALA A 453 30.09 -2.89 60.55
CA ALA A 453 30.85 -3.42 61.69
C ALA A 453 32.14 -2.63 61.97
N VAL A 454 32.77 -2.04 60.94
CA VAL A 454 33.92 -1.15 61.10
C VAL A 454 33.49 0.23 61.63
N CYS A 455 32.39 0.80 61.13
CA CYS A 455 31.85 2.06 61.63
C CYS A 455 31.33 1.99 63.07
N HIS A 456 30.76 0.86 63.51
CA HIS A 456 30.28 0.69 64.89
C HIS A 456 31.40 0.39 65.91
N LYS A 457 32.64 0.16 65.47
CA LYS A 457 33.77 -0.19 66.34
C LYS A 457 34.52 1.02 66.94
N TYR A 458 34.06 2.25 66.66
CA TYR A 458 34.54 3.46 67.34
C TYR A 458 33.44 4.01 68.27
N PRO A 459 33.41 3.62 69.56
CA PRO A 459 32.74 4.42 70.56
C PRO A 459 33.56 5.71 70.75
N VAL A 460 32.94 6.87 70.53
CA VAL A 460 33.47 8.14 71.03
C VAL A 460 33.27 8.13 72.54
N GLU A 461 34.28 7.68 73.24
CA GLU A 461 34.39 7.79 74.69
C GLU A 461 34.95 9.19 75.00
N THR A 462 34.08 10.18 75.12
CA THR A 462 34.44 11.47 75.74
C THR A 462 34.31 11.35 77.24
N GLN A 463 35.42 11.07 77.92
CA GLN A 463 35.67 11.49 79.30
C GLN A 463 36.93 12.35 79.32
N ILE A 464 36.76 13.65 79.53
CA ILE A 464 37.74 14.46 80.24
C ILE A 464 36.97 15.35 81.20
N SER A 465 37.05 14.99 82.49
CA SER A 465 36.82 15.86 83.62
C SER A 465 37.99 16.83 83.78
N HIS A 466 37.68 18.12 83.92
CA HIS A 466 38.32 19.01 84.88
C HIS A 466 37.26 19.94 85.45
#